data_AF-A0A5C7VF08-F1
#
_entry.id   AF-A0A5C7VF08-F1
#
_cell.length_a   1.000
_cell.length_b   1.000
_cell.length_c   1.000
_cell.angle_alpha   90.00
_cell.angle_beta   90.00
_cell.angle_gamma   90.00
#
_symmetry.space_group_name_H-M   'P 1'
#
loop_
_entity.id
_entity.type
_entity.pdbx_description
1 polymer ?
#
loop_
_entity_poly.entity_id
_entity_poly.type
_entity_poly.pdbx_seq_one_letter_code
_entity_poly.pdbx_strand_id
1 'polypeptide(L)'
;MHRLLAAAALALGAATVSAATITIACGASAPEIEHCMKHAEAWAKKTGHTVRNYTQPASATAALAVYRQLFAARSGDIDIIRVDIIWPGILKDHLLDLKPYSLGQEAEHFPAIVANNTIGGRLLGMPWYTDTGLLYYRTDLLARYKRPPPTTWAELAATAAIVQAGERAAGQ
;
A
#
# COMPACT_ATOMS: atom_id res chain seq x y z
N MET A 1 -59.71 -41.77 -18.38
CA MET A 1 -58.71 -40.94 -19.08
C MET A 1 -59.03 -39.49 -18.81
N HIS A 2 -58.34 -38.78 -17.91
CA HIS A 2 -58.24 -37.30 -17.90
C HIS A 2 -56.97 -36.98 -17.09
N ARG A 3 -55.97 -36.41 -17.78
CA ARG A 3 -54.61 -36.17 -17.29
C ARG A 3 -54.59 -34.89 -16.43
N LEU A 4 -54.08 -34.98 -15.21
CA LEU A 4 -53.71 -33.83 -14.39
C LEU A 4 -52.33 -33.32 -14.85
N LEU A 5 -52.29 -32.10 -15.40
CA LEU A 5 -51.07 -31.37 -15.72
C LEU A 5 -50.56 -30.69 -14.45
N ALA A 6 -49.42 -31.17 -13.91
CA ALA A 6 -48.68 -30.48 -12.87
C ALA A 6 -47.76 -29.43 -13.53
N ALA A 7 -48.02 -28.16 -13.29
CA ALA A 7 -47.13 -27.07 -13.68
C ALA A 7 -45.99 -26.97 -12.66
N ALA A 8 -44.77 -27.35 -13.05
CA ALA A 8 -43.57 -27.10 -12.27
C ALA A 8 -43.14 -25.65 -12.49
N ALA A 9 -43.31 -24.81 -11.46
CA ALA A 9 -42.74 -23.46 -11.44
C ALA A 9 -41.22 -23.56 -11.20
N LEU A 10 -40.42 -23.33 -12.24
CA LEU A 10 -38.99 -23.07 -12.08
C LEU A 10 -38.82 -21.72 -11.38
N ALA A 11 -38.48 -21.75 -10.09
CA ALA A 11 -37.92 -20.58 -9.42
C ALA A 11 -36.50 -20.37 -9.94
N LEU A 12 -36.32 -19.47 -10.90
CA LEU A 12 -35.00 -18.89 -11.17
C LEU A 12 -34.60 -18.07 -9.94
N GLY A 13 -33.76 -18.65 -9.09
CA GLY A 13 -33.05 -17.88 -8.06
C GLY A 13 -32.12 -16.91 -8.75
N ALA A 14 -32.55 -15.66 -8.91
CA ALA A 14 -31.65 -14.57 -9.23
C ALA A 14 -30.64 -14.47 -8.07
N ALA A 15 -29.37 -14.79 -8.34
CA ALA A 15 -28.29 -14.47 -7.43
C ALA A 15 -28.30 -12.95 -7.26
N THR A 16 -28.80 -12.47 -6.13
CA THR A 16 -28.65 -11.08 -5.74
C THR A 16 -27.16 -10.85 -5.54
N VAL A 17 -26.52 -10.15 -6.48
CA VAL A 17 -25.19 -9.58 -6.24
C VAL A 17 -25.38 -8.58 -5.10
N SER A 18 -25.06 -9.00 -3.88
CA SER A 18 -25.14 -8.14 -2.71
C SER A 18 -24.03 -7.10 -2.80
N ALA A 19 -24.39 -5.82 -2.76
CA ALA A 19 -23.44 -4.73 -2.67
C ALA A 19 -22.69 -4.83 -1.33
N ALA A 20 -21.41 -5.23 -1.37
CA ALA A 20 -20.55 -5.20 -0.19
C ALA A 20 -20.07 -3.79 0.13
N THR A 21 -19.85 -3.51 1.41
CA THR A 21 -19.09 -2.34 1.89
C THR A 21 -17.69 -2.79 2.26
N ILE A 22 -16.68 -2.25 1.57
CA ILE A 22 -15.26 -2.59 1.79
C ILE A 22 -14.58 -1.47 2.57
N THR A 23 -13.96 -1.82 3.71
CA THR A 23 -13.23 -0.89 4.57
C THR A 23 -11.73 -0.99 4.30
N ILE A 24 -11.12 0.13 3.91
CA ILE A 24 -9.72 0.22 3.46
C ILE A 24 -8.95 1.16 4.38
N ALA A 25 -7.81 0.73 4.91
CA ALA A 25 -6.90 1.61 5.64
C ALA A 25 -6.02 2.42 4.66
N CYS A 26 -6.56 3.49 4.07
CA CYS A 26 -5.91 4.20 2.95
C CYS A 26 -4.67 5.01 3.33
N GLY A 27 -4.58 5.47 4.57
CA GLY A 27 -3.64 6.53 4.89
C GLY A 27 -3.74 7.00 6.32
N ALA A 28 -2.76 7.79 6.73
CA ALA A 28 -2.84 8.58 7.95
C ALA A 28 -2.91 10.09 7.68
N SER A 29 -2.49 10.54 6.49
CA SER A 29 -2.58 11.93 6.06
C SER A 29 -3.76 12.16 5.12
N ALA A 30 -4.31 13.39 5.09
CA ALA A 30 -5.42 13.73 4.21
C ALA A 30 -5.10 13.49 2.71
N PRO A 31 -3.91 13.86 2.18
CA PRO A 31 -3.58 13.58 0.78
C PRO A 31 -3.54 12.09 0.44
N GLU A 32 -3.02 11.24 1.34
CA GLU A 32 -3.02 9.78 1.15
C GLU A 32 -4.45 9.23 1.09
N ILE A 33 -5.29 9.66 2.04
CA ILE A 33 -6.68 9.21 2.14
C ILE A 33 -7.45 9.65 0.89
N GLU A 34 -7.34 10.92 0.49
CA GLU A 34 -8.00 11.45 -0.71
C GLU A 34 -7.58 10.70 -1.97
N HIS A 35 -6.28 10.46 -2.15
CA HIS A 35 -5.77 9.76 -3.33
C HIS A 35 -6.25 8.31 -3.40
N CYS A 36 -6.16 7.58 -2.29
CA CYS A 36 -6.62 6.19 -2.22
C CYS A 36 -8.15 6.10 -2.42
N MET A 37 -8.92 6.90 -1.68
CA MET A 37 -10.38 6.87 -1.74
C MET A 37 -10.91 7.27 -3.11
N LYS A 38 -10.29 8.24 -3.79
CA LYS A 38 -10.64 8.59 -5.18
C LYS A 38 -10.65 7.36 -6.10
N HIS A 39 -9.64 6.49 -6.02
CA HIS A 39 -9.55 5.31 -6.86
C HIS A 39 -10.46 4.17 -6.37
N ALA A 40 -10.55 3.98 -5.05
CA ALA A 40 -11.44 2.99 -4.44
C ALA A 40 -12.92 3.28 -4.77
N GLU A 41 -13.35 4.54 -4.72
CA GLU A 41 -14.71 4.97 -5.07
C GLU A 41 -14.99 4.81 -6.56
N ALA A 42 -14.00 5.08 -7.42
CA ALA A 42 -14.13 4.84 -8.85
C ALA A 42 -14.30 3.34 -9.17
N TRP A 43 -13.60 2.46 -8.46
CA TRP A 43 -13.81 1.01 -8.52
C TRP A 43 -15.21 0.65 -8.02
N ALA A 44 -15.58 1.12 -6.83
CA ALA A 44 -16.85 0.81 -6.17
C ALA A 44 -18.06 1.17 -7.04
N LYS A 45 -18.02 2.34 -7.70
CA LYS A 45 -19.03 2.80 -8.66
C LYS A 45 -19.17 1.86 -9.86
N LYS A 46 -18.07 1.28 -10.36
CA LYS A 46 -18.08 0.36 -11.51
C LYS A 46 -18.60 -1.03 -11.14
N THR A 47 -18.43 -1.45 -9.89
CA THR A 47 -18.75 -2.82 -9.43
C THR A 47 -20.05 -2.90 -8.63
N GLY A 48 -20.67 -1.75 -8.30
CA GLY A 48 -21.86 -1.72 -7.46
C GLY A 48 -21.57 -1.97 -5.97
N HIS A 49 -20.34 -1.73 -5.54
CA HIS A 49 -19.92 -1.81 -4.14
C HIS A 49 -19.86 -0.42 -3.50
N THR A 50 -19.65 -0.39 -2.18
CA THR A 50 -19.31 0.84 -1.45
C THR A 50 -17.97 0.66 -0.77
N VAL A 51 -17.28 1.78 -0.51
CA VAL A 51 -15.98 1.79 0.17
C VAL A 51 -16.00 2.80 1.32
N ARG A 52 -15.24 2.49 2.38
CA ARG A 52 -15.05 3.37 3.53
C ARG A 52 -13.58 3.40 3.91
N ASN A 53 -13.10 4.56 4.36
CA ASN A 53 -11.76 4.68 4.91
C ASN A 53 -11.73 4.27 6.38
N TYR A 54 -10.73 3.47 6.76
CA TYR A 54 -10.27 3.34 8.14
C TYR A 54 -9.08 4.27 8.35
N THR A 55 -9.22 5.27 9.23
CA THR A 55 -8.12 6.18 9.57
C THR A 55 -7.13 5.46 10.49
N GLN A 56 -5.97 5.11 9.96
CA GLN A 56 -4.91 4.45 10.73
C GLN A 56 -3.99 5.49 11.42
N PRO A 57 -3.28 5.12 12.50
CA PRO A 57 -2.25 5.97 13.09
C PRO A 57 -1.14 6.34 12.09
N ALA A 58 -0.59 7.55 12.20
CA ALA A 58 0.51 8.01 11.34
C ALA A 58 1.84 7.28 11.59
N SER A 59 2.07 6.81 12.81
CA SER A 59 3.25 6.01 13.13
C SER A 59 3.04 4.57 12.68
N ALA A 60 3.98 4.03 11.90
CA ALA A 60 4.01 2.62 11.53
C ALA A 60 3.94 1.70 12.76
N THR A 61 4.68 2.02 13.83
CA THR A 61 4.64 1.27 15.10
C THR A 61 3.25 1.23 15.72
N ALA A 62 2.56 2.38 15.74
CA ALA A 62 1.20 2.46 16.29
C ALA A 62 0.18 1.73 15.39
N ALA A 63 0.30 1.86 14.06
CA ALA A 63 -0.54 1.15 13.11
C ALA A 63 -0.38 -0.38 13.24
N LEU A 64 0.86 -0.87 13.35
CA LEU A 64 1.12 -2.29 13.59
C LEU A 64 0.48 -2.79 14.90
N ALA A 65 0.57 -2.01 15.98
CA ALA A 65 -0.05 -2.37 17.25
C ALA A 65 -1.58 -2.50 17.13
N VAL A 66 -2.23 -1.56 16.44
CA VAL A 66 -3.68 -1.60 16.15
C VAL A 66 -4.03 -2.82 15.31
N TYR A 67 -3.30 -3.11 14.23
CA TYR A 67 -3.58 -4.28 13.40
C TYR A 67 -3.43 -5.59 14.17
N ARG A 68 -2.41 -5.72 15.03
CA ARG A 68 -2.26 -6.91 15.89
C ARG A 68 -3.41 -7.09 16.88
N GLN A 69 -3.95 -6.00 17.42
CA GLN A 69 -5.13 -6.06 18.29
C GLN A 69 -6.36 -6.53 17.52
N LEU A 70 -6.61 -5.97 16.32
CA LEU A 70 -7.71 -6.37 15.45
C LEU A 70 -7.61 -7.84 15.04
N PHE A 71 -6.40 -8.32 14.70
CA PHE A 71 -6.16 -9.72 14.38
C PHE A 71 -6.37 -10.67 15.57
N ALA A 72 -5.91 -10.28 16.76
CA ALA A 72 -6.15 -11.06 17.97
C ALA A 72 -7.66 -11.18 18.29
N ALA A 73 -8.44 -10.13 17.99
CA ALA A 73 -9.89 -10.12 18.14
C ALA A 73 -10.63 -10.80 16.97
N ARG A 74 -9.94 -11.21 15.90
CA ARG A 74 -10.54 -11.67 14.63
C ARG A 74 -11.59 -10.67 14.11
N SER A 75 -11.29 -9.37 14.24
CA SER A 75 -12.20 -8.31 13.83
C SER A 75 -12.40 -8.29 12.31
N GLY A 76 -13.63 -8.00 11.89
CA GLY A 76 -14.00 -7.71 10.50
C GLY A 76 -14.10 -6.21 10.20
N ASP A 77 -13.55 -5.35 11.05
CA ASP A 77 -13.69 -3.89 10.92
C ASP A 77 -12.85 -3.31 9.77
N ILE A 78 -11.86 -4.05 9.26
CA ILE A 78 -11.00 -3.64 8.13
C ILE A 78 -10.82 -4.82 7.19
N ASP A 79 -11.07 -4.60 5.89
CA ASP A 79 -10.92 -5.61 4.84
C ASP A 79 -9.55 -5.52 4.16
N ILE A 80 -9.05 -4.30 3.95
CA ILE A 80 -7.77 -4.04 3.27
C ILE A 80 -6.89 -3.17 4.17
N ILE A 81 -5.73 -3.70 4.56
CA ILE A 81 -4.73 -2.97 5.34
C ILE A 81 -3.52 -2.59 4.50
N ARG A 82 -2.82 -1.52 4.89
CA ARG A 82 -1.47 -1.25 4.40
C ARG A 82 -0.48 -2.10 5.19
N VAL A 83 0.37 -2.82 4.46
CA VAL A 83 1.42 -3.66 5.03
C VAL A 83 2.75 -2.98 4.72
N ASP A 84 3.44 -2.50 5.76
CA ASP A 84 4.81 -2.00 5.62
C ASP A 84 5.71 -3.12 5.06
N ILE A 85 6.74 -2.75 4.29
CA ILE A 85 7.62 -3.69 3.61
C ILE A 85 8.28 -4.71 4.56
N ILE A 86 8.47 -4.36 5.85
CA ILE A 86 9.05 -5.28 6.84
C ILE A 86 8.00 -6.17 7.55
N TRP A 87 6.71 -5.99 7.29
CA TRP A 87 5.62 -6.69 8.01
C TRP A 87 5.13 -8.03 7.43
N PRO A 88 5.31 -8.40 6.14
CA PRO A 88 4.77 -9.66 5.63
C PRO A 88 5.15 -10.87 6.49
N GLY A 89 6.39 -10.93 6.98
CA GLY A 89 6.88 -12.04 7.81
C GLY A 89 6.22 -12.17 9.17
N ILE A 90 5.93 -11.04 9.82
CA ILE A 90 5.34 -11.02 11.17
C ILE A 90 3.81 -11.09 11.14
N LEU A 91 3.19 -10.77 10.01
CA LEU A 91 1.72 -10.78 9.83
C LEU A 91 1.20 -11.97 9.01
N LYS A 92 2.07 -12.86 8.50
CA LYS A 92 1.74 -13.95 7.57
C LYS A 92 0.56 -14.84 7.94
N ASP A 93 0.28 -15.01 9.23
CA ASP A 93 -0.77 -15.88 9.74
C ASP A 93 -2.16 -15.18 9.74
N HIS A 94 -2.18 -13.89 9.39
CA HIS A 94 -3.38 -13.05 9.36
C HIS A 94 -3.72 -12.49 7.98
N LEU A 95 -2.85 -12.72 6.98
CA LEU A 95 -3.01 -12.18 5.63
C LEU A 95 -3.51 -13.26 4.66
N LEU A 96 -4.45 -12.88 3.79
CA LEU A 96 -4.95 -13.74 2.73
C LEU A 96 -3.83 -14.03 1.71
N ASP A 97 -3.74 -15.26 1.23
CA ASP A 97 -2.91 -15.55 0.07
C ASP A 97 -3.57 -14.98 -1.19
N LEU A 98 -2.96 -13.94 -1.75
CA LEU A 98 -3.44 -13.24 -2.94
C LEU A 98 -3.04 -13.95 -4.23
N LYS A 99 -2.13 -14.95 -4.18
CA LYS A 99 -1.60 -15.60 -5.39
C LYS A 99 -2.71 -16.16 -6.30
N PRO A 100 -3.76 -16.84 -5.78
CA PRO A 100 -4.87 -17.34 -6.61
C PRO A 100 -5.71 -16.23 -7.27
N TYR A 101 -5.67 -15.01 -6.74
CA TYR A 101 -6.49 -13.87 -7.17
C TYR A 101 -5.71 -12.82 -7.98
N SER A 102 -4.39 -12.91 -7.97
CA SER A 102 -3.49 -11.93 -8.60
C SER A 102 -3.58 -11.90 -10.13
N LEU A 103 -4.05 -12.98 -10.77
CA LEU A 103 -4.16 -13.11 -12.22
C LEU A 103 -2.83 -12.81 -12.98
N GLY A 104 -1.68 -13.00 -12.33
CA GLY A 104 -0.37 -12.71 -12.89
C GLY A 104 0.04 -11.24 -12.86
N GLN A 105 -0.79 -10.35 -12.30
CA GLN A 105 -0.52 -8.91 -12.20
C GLN A 105 0.70 -8.59 -11.34
N GLU A 106 1.10 -9.49 -10.45
CA GLU A 106 2.34 -9.34 -9.67
C GLU A 106 3.58 -9.23 -10.57
N ALA A 107 3.55 -9.78 -11.80
CA ALA A 107 4.65 -9.70 -12.76
C ALA A 107 4.88 -8.27 -13.31
N GLU A 108 3.92 -7.36 -13.13
CA GLU A 108 4.04 -5.96 -13.54
C GLU A 108 4.81 -5.11 -12.52
N HIS A 109 5.16 -5.69 -11.37
CA HIS A 109 5.88 -5.02 -10.30
C HIS A 109 7.35 -5.46 -10.19
N PHE A 110 8.14 -4.71 -9.41
CA PHE A 110 9.54 -5.06 -9.15
C PHE A 110 9.66 -6.47 -8.53
N PRO A 111 10.44 -7.39 -9.14
CA PRO A 111 10.53 -8.77 -8.66
C PRO A 111 10.99 -8.89 -7.21
N ALA A 112 11.88 -8.00 -6.76
CA ALA A 112 12.37 -7.98 -5.38
C ALA A 112 11.26 -7.68 -4.36
N ILE A 113 10.31 -6.80 -4.69
CA ILE A 113 9.19 -6.45 -3.80
C ILE A 113 8.17 -7.59 -3.77
N VAL A 114 7.88 -8.19 -4.93
CA VAL A 114 7.02 -9.39 -5.01
C VAL A 114 7.60 -10.53 -4.19
N ALA A 115 8.92 -10.76 -4.27
CA ALA A 115 9.61 -11.75 -3.48
C ALA A 115 9.53 -11.46 -1.98
N ASN A 116 9.74 -10.20 -1.55
CA ASN A 116 9.58 -9.79 -0.15
C ASN A 116 8.18 -10.07 0.40
N ASN A 117 7.15 -9.83 -0.43
CA ASN A 117 5.76 -10.03 -0.05
C ASN A 117 5.31 -11.50 -0.16
N THR A 118 6.16 -12.38 -0.67
CA THR A 118 5.85 -13.81 -0.86
C THR A 118 6.55 -14.66 0.20
N ILE A 119 5.78 -15.29 1.09
CA ILE A 119 6.34 -16.08 2.20
C ILE A 119 5.75 -17.48 2.18
N GLY A 120 6.62 -18.49 2.10
CA GLY A 120 6.19 -19.89 1.98
C GLY A 120 5.32 -20.13 0.74
N GLY A 121 5.58 -19.41 -0.37
CA GLY A 121 4.82 -19.50 -1.61
C GLY A 121 3.50 -18.72 -1.64
N ARG A 122 3.08 -18.12 -0.52
CA ARG A 122 1.86 -17.30 -0.43
C ARG A 122 2.18 -15.84 -0.69
N LEU A 123 1.45 -15.20 -1.59
CA LEU A 123 1.60 -13.76 -1.86
C LEU A 123 0.76 -12.98 -0.85
N LEU A 124 1.40 -12.41 0.17
CA LEU A 124 0.70 -11.82 1.33
C LEU A 124 0.36 -10.33 1.15
N GLY A 125 0.77 -9.72 0.03
CA GLY A 125 0.45 -8.35 -0.29
C GLY A 125 0.87 -7.98 -1.71
N MET A 126 0.01 -7.26 -2.43
CA MET A 126 0.36 -6.65 -3.71
C MET A 126 1.20 -5.39 -3.49
N PRO A 127 2.25 -5.14 -4.28
CA PRO A 127 2.98 -3.88 -4.22
C PRO A 127 2.08 -2.69 -4.56
N TRP A 128 2.15 -1.62 -3.77
CA TRP A 128 1.36 -0.40 -3.98
C TRP A 128 2.25 0.75 -4.44
N TYR A 129 3.23 1.12 -3.62
CA TYR A 129 4.30 2.05 -3.94
C TYR A 129 5.58 1.58 -3.23
N THR A 130 6.71 2.18 -3.57
CA THR A 130 7.99 1.87 -2.93
C THR A 130 8.79 3.15 -2.74
N ASP A 131 9.64 3.15 -1.73
CA ASP A 131 10.58 4.22 -1.42
C ASP A 131 12.00 3.66 -1.42
N THR A 132 12.96 4.53 -1.72
CA THR A 132 14.37 4.21 -1.62
C THR A 132 15.16 5.40 -1.12
N GLY A 133 16.32 5.13 -0.51
CA GLY A 133 17.22 6.18 -0.06
C GLY A 133 17.79 6.93 -1.26
N LEU A 134 17.56 8.24 -1.31
CA LEU A 134 18.11 9.14 -2.33
C LEU A 134 18.92 10.26 -1.68
N LEU A 135 19.96 10.70 -2.37
CA LEU A 135 20.73 11.88 -1.99
C LEU A 135 20.18 13.12 -2.68
N TYR A 136 19.55 14.01 -1.91
CA TYR A 136 19.21 15.35 -2.37
C TYR A 136 20.36 16.32 -2.07
N TYR A 137 20.66 17.21 -3.01
CA TYR A 137 21.73 18.20 -2.86
C TYR A 137 21.34 19.54 -3.49
N ARG A 138 21.93 20.62 -2.98
CA ARG A 138 21.74 21.99 -3.48
C ARG A 138 22.64 22.23 -4.69
N THR A 139 22.06 22.09 -5.89
CA THR A 139 22.75 22.24 -7.19
C THR A 139 23.43 23.61 -7.33
N ASP A 140 22.80 24.66 -6.83
CA ASP A 140 23.32 26.03 -6.85
C ASP A 140 24.56 26.21 -5.95
N LEU A 141 24.58 25.58 -4.78
CA LEU A 141 25.75 25.59 -3.90
C LEU A 141 26.90 24.76 -4.49
N LEU A 142 26.59 23.58 -5.04
CA LEU A 142 27.61 22.78 -5.74
C LEU A 142 28.25 23.56 -6.89
N ALA A 143 27.45 24.26 -7.70
CA ALA A 143 27.95 25.10 -8.78
C ALA A 143 28.82 26.26 -8.26
N ARG A 144 28.36 26.99 -7.22
CA ARG A 144 29.09 28.12 -6.61
C ARG A 144 30.48 27.70 -6.12
N TYR A 145 30.57 26.55 -5.47
CA TYR A 145 31.84 26.01 -4.93
C TYR A 145 32.59 25.10 -5.90
N LYS A 146 32.13 24.99 -7.15
CA LYS A 146 32.74 24.16 -8.22
C LYS A 146 32.95 22.70 -7.79
N ARG A 147 31.92 22.12 -7.17
CA ARG A 147 31.91 20.73 -6.69
C ARG A 147 30.95 19.89 -7.54
N PRO A 148 31.33 18.69 -7.97
CA PRO A 148 30.37 17.76 -8.56
C PRO A 148 29.44 17.18 -7.47
N PRO A 149 28.30 16.58 -7.85
CA PRO A 149 27.54 15.72 -6.94
C PRO A 149 28.44 14.61 -6.40
N PRO A 150 28.48 14.38 -5.07
CA PRO A 150 29.39 13.41 -4.49
C PRO A 150 28.97 11.98 -4.83
N THR A 151 29.94 11.15 -5.16
CA THR A 151 29.74 9.72 -5.48
C THR A 151 30.18 8.81 -4.34
N THR A 152 30.88 9.35 -3.34
CA THR A 152 31.30 8.64 -2.13
C THR A 152 30.93 9.42 -0.87
N TRP A 153 30.86 8.72 0.26
CA TRP A 153 30.65 9.35 1.56
C TRP A 153 31.76 10.33 1.95
N ALA A 154 33.01 10.02 1.60
CA ALA A 154 34.14 10.91 1.84
C ALA A 154 34.03 12.20 1.01
N GLU A 155 33.64 12.09 -0.26
CA GLU A 155 33.37 13.26 -1.12
C GLU A 155 32.20 14.09 -0.61
N LEU A 156 31.13 13.44 -0.12
CA LEU A 156 29.99 14.11 0.47
C LEU A 156 30.41 14.93 1.69
N ALA A 157 31.16 14.33 2.63
CA ALA A 157 31.65 15.01 3.82
C ALA A 157 32.59 16.18 3.46
N ALA A 158 33.54 15.97 2.56
CA ALA A 158 34.49 17.01 2.14
C ALA A 158 33.78 18.17 1.41
N THR A 159 32.84 17.85 0.53
CA THR A 159 32.05 18.85 -0.20
C THR A 159 31.17 19.66 0.74
N ALA A 160 30.48 18.99 1.69
CA ALA A 160 29.69 19.66 2.71
C ALA A 160 30.54 20.60 3.56
N ALA A 161 31.75 20.19 3.99
CA ALA A 161 32.64 21.03 4.78
C ALA A 161 33.06 22.31 4.02
N ILE A 162 33.41 22.19 2.73
CA ILE A 162 33.77 23.33 1.87
C ILE A 162 32.59 24.30 1.74
N VAL A 163 31.41 23.78 1.39
CA VAL A 163 30.20 24.61 1.20
C VAL A 163 29.84 25.31 2.50
N GLN A 164 29.81 24.59 3.62
CA GLN A 164 29.47 25.16 4.92
C GLN A 164 30.47 26.23 5.38
N ALA A 165 31.78 26.02 5.16
CA ALA A 165 32.79 27.02 5.50
C ALA A 165 32.64 28.29 4.65
N GLY A 166 32.38 28.12 3.36
CA GLY A 166 32.18 29.25 2.44
C GLY A 166 30.91 30.05 2.75
N GLU A 167 29.78 29.38 2.98
CA GLU A 167 28.51 30.07 3.26
C GLU A 167 28.57 30.83 4.60
N ARG A 168 29.19 30.24 5.64
CA ARG A 168 29.43 30.93 6.92
C ARG A 168 30.31 32.16 6.77
N ALA A 169 31.36 32.08 5.94
CA ALA A 169 32.21 33.24 5.66
C ALA A 169 31.48 34.34 4.88
N ALA A 170 30.45 33.98 4.10
CA ALA A 170 29.58 34.90 3.39
C ALA A 170 28.40 35.43 4.25
N GLY A 171 28.34 35.06 5.55
CA GLY A 171 27.30 35.50 6.47
C GLY A 171 25.93 34.83 6.26
N GLN A 172 25.91 33.64 5.65
CA GLN A 172 24.73 32.77 5.52
C GLN A 172 24.76 31.64 6.55
#